data_AF-A0AAD8MW04-F1
#
_entry.id   AF-A0AAD8MW04-F1
#
_cell.length_a   1.000
_cell.length_b   1.000
_cell.length_c   1.000
_cell.angle_alpha   90.00
_cell.angle_beta   90.00
_cell.angle_gamma   90.00
#
_symmetry.space_group_name_H-M   'P 1'
#
loop_
_entity.id
_entity.type
_entity.pdbx_description
1 polymer ?
#
loop_
_entity_poly.entity_id
_entity_poly.type
_entity_poly.pdbx_seq_one_letter_code
_entity_poly.pdbx_strand_id
1 'polypeptide(L)'
;MEMAVNFALSKNDSYVAFASGGKVSLFGLQASEFKLTEFMSPPPATTSIMFFSENNNVIILGMEDGTIPGYDVKTDQVKAKIKANDQKSKVTGMAYSSALNC
;
A
#
# COMPACT_ATOMS: atom_id res chain seq x y z
N MET A 1 0.38 22.15 -2.98
CA MET A 1 0.83 20.75 -2.93
C MET A 1 -0.41 19.90 -3.04
N GLU A 2 -0.61 19.25 -4.18
CA GLU A 2 -1.78 18.41 -4.44
C GLU A 2 -1.63 17.11 -3.64
N MET A 3 -2.53 16.87 -2.68
CA MET A 3 -2.56 15.61 -1.95
C MET A 3 -3.35 14.60 -2.78
N ALA A 4 -2.65 13.84 -3.61
CA ALA A 4 -3.26 12.68 -4.26
C ALA A 4 -3.60 11.64 -3.19
N VAL A 5 -4.88 11.31 -3.07
CA VAL A 5 -5.36 10.24 -2.19
C VAL A 5 -5.57 9.01 -3.05
N ASN A 6 -4.79 7.96 -2.79
CA ASN A 6 -4.99 6.65 -3.40
C ASN A 6 -5.71 5.76 -2.39
N PHE A 7 -6.54 4.83 -2.86
CA PHE A 7 -7.17 3.84 -1.99
C PHE A 7 -7.21 2.46 -2.64
N ALA A 8 -7.29 1.43 -1.82
CA ALA A 8 -7.45 0.05 -2.24
C ALA A 8 -8.51 -0.65 -1.38
N LEU A 9 -9.28 -1.54 -1.99
CA LEU A 9 -10.24 -2.41 -1.31
C LEU A 9 -9.63 -3.81 -1.20
N SER A 10 -9.69 -4.41 -0.02
CA SER A 10 -9.29 -5.81 0.18
C SER A 10 -10.21 -6.76 -0.60
N LYS A 11 -9.70 -7.92 -1.02
CA LYS A 11 -10.47 -8.87 -1.86
C LYS A 11 -11.72 -9.43 -1.18
N ASN A 12 -11.74 -9.45 0.15
CA ASN A 12 -12.84 -9.96 0.96
C ASN A 12 -13.78 -8.86 1.45
N ASP A 13 -13.69 -7.65 0.88
CA ASP A 13 -14.52 -6.48 1.21
C ASP A 13 -14.52 -6.12 2.71
N SER A 14 -13.48 -6.53 3.45
CA SER A 14 -13.43 -6.36 4.90
C SER A 14 -12.66 -5.10 5.29
N TYR A 15 -11.79 -4.59 4.40
CA TYR A 15 -10.94 -3.44 4.65
C TYR A 15 -10.80 -2.50 3.44
N VAL A 16 -10.65 -1.21 3.73
CA VAL A 16 -10.18 -0.18 2.79
C VAL A 16 -8.87 0.41 3.29
N ALA A 17 -7.85 0.46 2.45
CA ALA A 17 -6.61 1.18 2.75
C ALA A 17 -6.57 2.51 1.99
N PHE A 18 -6.12 3.57 2.64
CA PHE A 18 -5.94 4.90 2.06
C PHE A 18 -4.47 5.29 2.16
N ALA A 19 -3.95 6.00 1.16
CA ALA A 19 -2.61 6.56 1.18
C ALA A 19 -2.63 8.02 0.74
N SER A 20 -1.99 8.90 1.51
CA SER A 20 -1.80 10.31 1.18
C SER A 20 -0.44 10.77 1.71
N GLY A 21 0.40 11.27 0.81
CA GLY A 21 1.81 11.51 1.13
C GLY A 21 2.46 10.23 1.67
N GLY A 22 3.25 10.34 2.74
CA GLY A 22 3.87 9.17 3.38
C GLY A 22 2.95 8.37 4.32
N LYS A 23 1.71 8.80 4.52
CA LYS A 23 0.79 8.14 5.46
C LYS A 23 -0.08 7.15 4.72
N VAL A 24 -0.22 5.97 5.29
CA VAL A 24 -1.24 4.99 4.89
C VAL A 24 -2.23 4.87 6.06
N SER A 25 -3.47 4.44 5.85
CA SER A 25 -4.48 4.24 6.90
C SER A 25 -5.39 3.08 6.52
N LEU A 26 -5.88 2.30 7.48
CA LEU A 26 -6.68 1.10 7.23
C LEU A 26 -8.04 1.17 7.94
N PHE A 27 -9.13 0.96 7.21
CA PHE A 27 -10.48 1.01 7.74
C PHE A 27 -11.16 -0.35 7.62
N GLY A 28 -11.72 -0.87 8.72
CA GLY A 28 -12.51 -2.10 8.72
C GLY A 28 -13.98 -1.83 8.37
N LEU A 29 -14.48 -2.42 7.29
CA LEU A 29 -15.84 -2.20 6.80
C LEU A 29 -16.90 -2.95 7.60
N GLN A 30 -16.60 -4.16 8.08
CA GLN A 30 -17.58 -5.00 8.79
C GLN A 30 -17.81 -4.59 10.25
N ALA A 31 -16.80 -4.07 10.94
CA ALA A 31 -16.86 -3.79 12.37
C ALA A 31 -17.22 -2.33 12.70
N SER A 32 -17.39 -1.45 11.69
CA SER A 32 -17.36 0.01 11.89
C SER A 32 -16.12 0.50 12.68
N GLU A 33 -15.05 -0.29 12.71
CA GLU A 33 -13.83 0.01 13.46
C GLU A 33 -12.81 0.66 12.52
N PHE A 34 -12.41 1.88 12.88
CA PHE A 34 -11.35 2.62 12.20
C PHE A 34 -10.01 2.36 12.89
N LYS A 35 -9.09 1.64 12.22
CA LYS A 35 -7.72 1.46 12.70
C LYS A 35 -6.79 2.42 11.96
N LEU A 36 -6.58 3.60 12.53
CA LEU A 36 -5.50 4.46 12.09
C LEU A 36 -4.17 3.78 12.42
N THR A 37 -3.33 3.57 11.42
CA THR A 37 -1.94 3.18 11.65
C THR A 37 -1.11 4.08 10.76
N GLU A 38 -0.23 4.88 11.34
CA GLU A 38 0.67 5.74 10.58
C GLU A 38 1.89 4.91 10.24
N PHE A 39 1.90 4.36 9.03
CA PHE A 39 2.82 3.27 8.72
C PHE A 39 4.29 3.71 8.57
N MET A 40 4.59 5.01 8.38
CA MET A 40 5.97 5.46 8.09
C MET A 40 6.23 6.94 8.49
N SER A 41 7.47 7.25 8.91
CA SER A 41 7.97 8.65 9.07
C SER A 41 9.51 8.78 8.91
N PRO A 42 10.06 9.79 8.17
CA PRO A 42 9.43 10.55 7.10
C PRO A 42 9.53 9.77 5.77
N PRO A 43 8.43 9.44 5.11
CA PRO A 43 8.43 8.55 3.95
C PRO A 43 8.38 9.38 2.67
N PRO A 44 8.91 8.87 1.55
CA PRO A 44 8.56 9.40 0.24
C PRO A 44 7.03 9.40 0.07
N ALA A 45 6.49 10.27 -0.77
CA ALA A 45 5.05 10.25 -1.01
C ALA A 45 4.63 8.92 -1.66
N THR A 46 3.55 8.33 -1.15
CA THR A 46 2.88 7.17 -1.74
C THR A 46 2.13 7.65 -2.98
N THR A 47 2.28 6.91 -4.06
CA THR A 47 1.78 7.28 -5.39
C THR A 47 0.80 6.25 -5.93
N SER A 48 0.82 5.03 -5.39
CA SER A 48 -0.15 3.97 -5.67
C SER A 48 -0.21 3.00 -4.47
N ILE A 49 -1.34 2.32 -4.30
CA ILE A 49 -1.57 1.37 -3.21
C ILE A 49 -2.40 0.20 -3.71
N MET A 50 -2.11 -1.01 -3.25
CA MET A 50 -2.94 -2.18 -3.51
C MET A 50 -2.84 -3.22 -2.38
N PHE A 51 -3.87 -4.06 -2.24
CA PHE A 51 -3.79 -5.25 -1.40
C PHE A 51 -3.19 -6.42 -2.18
N PHE A 52 -2.32 -7.18 -1.52
CA PHE A 52 -1.89 -8.48 -2.03
C PHE A 52 -3.03 -9.49 -1.90
N SER A 53 -3.59 -9.87 -3.05
CA SER A 53 -4.89 -10.51 -3.15
C SER A 53 -5.00 -11.91 -2.53
N GLU A 54 -3.88 -12.60 -2.29
CA GLU A 54 -3.91 -13.97 -1.76
C GLU A 54 -4.25 -14.03 -0.27
N ASN A 55 -3.72 -13.09 0.51
CA ASN A 55 -3.82 -13.17 1.97
C ASN A 55 -4.53 -11.95 2.60
N ASN A 56 -4.78 -10.87 1.85
CA ASN A 56 -5.35 -9.59 2.31
C ASN A 56 -4.62 -8.96 3.52
N ASN A 57 -3.49 -9.52 3.93
CA ASN A 57 -2.72 -9.08 5.09
C ASN A 57 -1.59 -8.16 4.66
N VAL A 58 -1.17 -8.22 3.40
CA VAL A 58 -0.09 -7.40 2.88
C VAL A 58 -0.64 -6.26 2.01
N ILE A 59 -0.24 -5.04 2.33
CA ILE A 59 -0.46 -3.83 1.53
C ILE A 59 0.83 -3.56 0.77
N ILE A 60 0.74 -3.38 -0.54
CA ILE A 60 1.86 -2.98 -1.39
C ILE A 60 1.71 -1.50 -1.70
N LEU A 61 2.79 -0.75 -1.50
CA LEU A 61 2.84 0.70 -1.73
C LEU A 61 3.79 0.98 -2.88
N GLY A 62 3.41 1.84 -3.81
CA GLY A 62 4.32 2.42 -4.78
C GLY A 62 4.71 3.82 -4.33
N MET A 63 6.00 4.12 -4.36
CA MET A 63 6.55 5.35 -3.79
C MET A 63 7.11 6.29 -4.87
N GLU A 64 7.20 7.57 -4.55
CA GLU A 64 7.78 8.60 -5.43
C GLU A 64 9.28 8.37 -5.71
N ASP A 65 10.00 7.70 -4.82
CA ASP A 65 11.41 7.36 -5.00
C ASP A 65 11.65 6.07 -5.80
N GLY A 66 10.58 5.48 -6.35
CA GLY A 66 10.63 4.23 -7.13
C GLY A 66 10.66 2.97 -6.28
N THR A 67 10.53 3.08 -4.97
CA THR A 67 10.47 1.90 -4.09
C THR A 67 9.05 1.33 -4.02
N ILE A 68 8.99 0.02 -3.82
CA ILE A 68 7.75 -0.74 -3.70
C ILE A 68 7.79 -1.55 -2.41
N PRO A 69 7.49 -0.96 -1.25
CA PRO A 69 7.45 -1.71 0.00
C PRO A 69 6.17 -2.53 0.15
N GLY A 70 6.33 -3.76 0.65
CA GLY A 70 5.24 -4.60 1.12
C GLY A 70 5.12 -4.51 2.65
N TYR A 71 3.95 -4.13 3.15
CA TYR A 71 3.66 -3.98 4.57
C TYR A 71 2.64 -5.02 5.03
N ASP A 72 2.97 -5.77 6.08
CA ASP A 72 2.08 -6.77 6.68
C ASP A 72 1.31 -6.16 7.85
N VAL A 73 -0.01 -6.03 7.66
CA VAL A 73 -0.98 -5.45 8.60
C VAL A 73 -1.09 -6.24 9.89
N LYS A 74 -0.87 -7.56 9.85
CA LYS A 74 -0.98 -8.39 11.05
C LYS A 74 0.24 -8.25 11.95
N THR A 75 1.43 -8.20 11.36
CA THR A 75 2.68 -8.13 12.12
C THR A 75 3.17 -6.72 12.37
N ASP A 76 2.56 -5.73 11.73
CA ASP A 76 2.98 -4.33 11.74
C ASP A 76 4.42 -4.12 11.27
N GLN A 77 4.79 -4.79 10.16
CA GLN A 77 6.16 -4.79 9.65
C GLN A 77 6.23 -4.60 8.14
N VAL A 78 7.26 -3.88 7.70
CA VAL A 78 7.65 -3.80 6.28
C VAL A 78 8.49 -5.03 5.94
N LYS A 79 8.01 -5.87 5.03
CA LYS A 79 8.62 -7.17 4.71
C LYS A 79 9.51 -7.17 3.47
N ALA A 80 9.22 -6.35 2.48
CA ALA A 80 9.96 -6.31 1.23
C ALA A 80 10.12 -4.86 0.77
N LYS A 81 11.23 -4.54 0.10
CA LYS A 81 11.45 -3.25 -0.55
C LYS A 81 12.07 -3.51 -1.92
N ILE A 82 11.21 -3.64 -2.93
CA ILE A 82 11.64 -3.78 -4.31
C ILE A 82 11.96 -2.37 -4.82
N LYS A 83 13.02 -2.19 -5.61
CA LYS A 83 13.25 -0.94 -6.35
C LYS A 83 12.88 -1.17 -7.81
N ALA A 84 12.00 -0.33 -8.33
CA ALA A 84 11.71 -0.27 -9.76
C ALA A 84 12.90 0.41 -10.47
N ASN A 85 13.83 -0.40 -11.00
CA ASN A 85 15.02 0.02 -11.76
C ASN A 85 16.01 0.95 -11.02
N ASP A 86 17.22 1.09 -11.60
CA ASP A 86 18.32 1.91 -11.04
C ASP A 86 18.14 3.42 -11.22
N GLN A 87 17.14 3.84 -12.01
CA GLN A 87 16.79 5.24 -12.19
C GLN A 87 15.65 5.61 -11.23
N LYS A 88 15.84 6.67 -10.43
CA LYS A 88 14.81 7.25 -9.54
C LYS A 88 13.59 7.69 -10.37
N SER A 89 12.67 6.77 -10.59
CA SER A 89 11.43 7.00 -11.31
C SER A 89 10.27 6.67 -10.40
N LYS A 90 9.35 7.63 -10.28
CA LYS A 90 8.14 7.49 -9.46
C LYS A 90 7.29 6.32 -9.96
N VAL A 91 6.83 5.47 -9.05
CA VAL A 91 5.82 4.45 -9.39
C VAL A 91 4.51 5.17 -9.73
N THR A 92 3.94 4.93 -10.91
CA THR A 92 2.67 5.57 -11.33
C THR A 92 1.47 4.63 -11.28
N GLY A 93 1.70 3.32 -11.21
CA GLY A 93 0.68 2.30 -11.11
C GLY A 93 1.27 0.94 -10.80
N MET A 94 0.45 0.06 -10.25
CA MET A 94 0.82 -1.32 -9.92
C MET A 94 -0.36 -2.24 -10.25
N ALA A 95 -0.05 -3.46 -10.67
CA ALA A 95 -1.03 -4.52 -10.92
C ALA A 95 -0.44 -5.86 -10.50
N TYR A 96 -1.32 -6.81 -10.17
CA TYR A 96 -0.96 -8.17 -9.82
C TYR A 96 -1.87 -9.15 -10.55
N SER A 97 -1.29 -10.21 -11.10
CA SER A 97 -1.94 -11.33 -11.76
C SER A 97 -1.92 -12.54 -10.85
N SER A 98 -3.08 -12.88 -10.30
CA SER A 98 -3.26 -14.13 -9.54
C SER A 98 -3.07 -15.38 -10.41
N ALA A 99 -3.37 -15.29 -11.71
CA ALA A 99 -3.23 -16.42 -12.64
C ALA A 99 -1.77 -16.77 -12.92
N LEU A 100 -0.88 -15.79 -12.86
CA LEU A 100 0.55 -15.94 -13.14
C LEU A 100 1.43 -15.84 -11.89
N ASN A 101 0.83 -15.54 -10.73
CA ASN A 101 1.53 -15.26 -9.48
C ASN A 101 2.61 -14.18 -9.65
N CYS A 102 2.27 -13.10 -10.39
CA CYS A 102 3.19 -12.01 -10.74
C CYS A 102 2.51 -10.65 -10.73
#